data_AF-R8BEK5-F1
#
_entry.id   AF-R8BEK5-F1
#
_cell.length_a   1.000
_cell.length_b   1.000
_cell.length_c   1.000
_cell.angle_alpha   90.00
_cell.angle_beta   90.00
_cell.angle_gamma   90.00
#
_symmetry.space_group_name_H-M   'P 1'
#
loop_
_entity.id
_entity.type
_entity.pdbx_description
1 polymer ?
#
loop_
_entity_poly.entity_id
_entity_poly.type
_entity_poly.pdbx_seq_one_letter_code
_entity_poly.pdbx_strand_id
1 'polypeptide(L)'
;MEPPRLISMEVSTSGRSDCYFRILANRSVKYITVKAGALDAESLDDMPLDFQNILPPLPYQEETWNSACITRNPSSRQLDATLSSADLPSVETIWHPRMIDHLDIERTEYLALLTQECKWKADSAPERMIAKMARFHWEIQYIEAETRMYQVLEGRGIAPKFLGHIHEAGRVIGFLLEKVPDGRNAEPADLEICEAALRRFHALGFVHGDCNKYNFIIRLDGQVVLIDFDKAKTCADPALMEAEIASLEGQLAETTGRGGGLMSFDEGDSDRESEE
;
A
#
# COMPACT_ATOMS: atom_id res chain seq x y z
N MET A 1 23.50 -14.40 -9.54
CA MET A 1 22.99 -13.32 -8.66
C MET A 1 22.02 -12.53 -9.50
N GLU A 2 20.79 -12.33 -9.04
CA GLU A 2 19.79 -11.60 -9.83
C GLU A 2 20.19 -10.11 -9.93
N PRO A 3 19.96 -9.47 -11.09
CA PRO A 3 20.25 -8.05 -11.24
C PRO A 3 19.33 -7.23 -10.32
N PRO A 4 19.79 -6.05 -9.85
CA PRO A 4 18.93 -5.12 -9.11
C PRO A 4 17.69 -4.76 -9.94
N ARG A 5 16.54 -4.61 -9.28
CA ARG A 5 15.26 -4.33 -9.93
C ARG A 5 14.52 -3.20 -9.23
N LEU A 6 14.01 -2.24 -9.99
CA LEU A 6 13.10 -1.22 -9.45
C LEU A 6 11.79 -1.87 -9.01
N ILE A 7 11.33 -1.61 -7.78
CA ILE A 7 10.10 -2.20 -7.22
C ILE A 7 9.05 -1.16 -6.79
N SER A 8 9.44 0.11 -6.65
CA SER A 8 8.50 1.21 -6.39
C SER A 8 9.14 2.54 -6.76
N MET A 9 8.32 3.53 -7.12
CA MET A 9 8.77 4.90 -7.35
C MET A 9 7.71 5.93 -6.98
N GLU A 10 8.16 7.14 -6.68
CA GLU A 10 7.37 8.36 -6.56
C GLU A 10 8.16 9.49 -7.20
N VAL A 11 7.71 9.95 -8.37
CA VAL A 11 8.46 10.87 -9.25
C VAL A 11 7.69 12.17 -9.40
N SER A 12 8.41 13.29 -9.38
CA SER A 12 7.86 14.61 -9.70
C SER A 12 8.27 15.05 -11.10
N THR A 13 7.32 15.05 -12.04
CA THR A 13 7.54 15.52 -13.42
C THR A 13 7.87 17.01 -13.52
N SER A 14 7.65 17.78 -12.45
CA SER A 14 7.98 19.20 -12.41
C SER A 14 9.47 19.49 -12.19
N GLY A 15 10.25 18.49 -11.75
CA GLY A 15 11.65 18.63 -11.35
C GLY A 15 11.87 19.50 -10.09
N ARG A 16 10.80 19.98 -9.45
CA ARG A 16 10.86 20.89 -8.28
C ARG A 16 10.82 20.16 -6.93
N SER A 17 10.52 18.87 -6.95
CA SER A 17 10.48 18.03 -5.76
C SER A 17 11.46 16.88 -5.92
N ASP A 18 11.89 16.33 -4.78
CA ASP A 18 12.70 15.12 -4.77
C ASP A 18 11.90 13.95 -5.38
N CYS A 19 12.60 13.04 -6.03
CA CYS A 19 12.05 11.78 -6.55
C CYS A 19 12.58 10.62 -5.71
N TYR A 20 11.75 9.60 -5.53
CA TYR A 20 12.02 8.50 -4.62
C TYR A 20 11.88 7.16 -5.33
N PHE A 21 12.80 6.25 -5.07
CA PHE A 21 12.83 4.95 -5.71
C PHE A 21 13.16 3.87 -4.70
N ARG A 22 12.62 2.67 -4.92
CA ARG A 22 13.01 1.44 -4.23
C ARG A 22 13.56 0.46 -5.22
N ILE A 23 14.75 -0.03 -4.93
CA ILE A 23 15.45 -1.02 -5.75
C ILE A 23 15.66 -2.26 -4.89
N LEU A 24 15.15 -3.39 -5.34
CA LEU A 24 15.45 -4.70 -4.78
C LEU A 24 16.80 -5.17 -5.33
N ALA A 25 17.76 -5.46 -4.44
CA ALA A 25 19.03 -6.05 -4.80
C ALA A 25 19.26 -7.28 -3.90
N ASN A 26 19.40 -8.46 -4.50
CA ASN A 26 19.28 -9.75 -3.82
C ASN A 26 17.96 -9.86 -3.04
N ARG A 27 18.03 -9.73 -1.71
CA ARG A 27 16.90 -9.77 -0.79
C ARG A 27 16.72 -8.46 -0.01
N SER A 28 17.56 -7.47 -0.27
CA SER A 28 17.57 -6.19 0.42
C SER A 28 16.94 -5.10 -0.45
N VAL A 29 16.18 -4.21 0.18
CA VAL A 29 15.59 -3.05 -0.48
C VAL A 29 16.50 -1.84 -0.25
N LYS A 30 16.86 -1.14 -1.32
CA LYS A 30 17.62 0.10 -1.32
C LYS A 30 16.69 1.27 -1.63
N TYR A 31 16.73 2.30 -0.80
CA TYR A 31 15.96 3.52 -0.92
C TYR A 31 16.80 4.62 -1.55
N ILE A 32 16.41 5.07 -2.74
CA ILE A 32 17.15 6.11 -3.46
C ILE A 32 16.30 7.39 -3.46
N THR A 33 16.88 8.47 -2.98
CA THR A 33 16.31 9.82 -3.11
C THR A 33 17.13 10.60 -4.13
N VAL A 34 16.51 10.99 -5.23
CA VAL A 34 17.09 11.91 -6.21
C VAL A 34 16.61 13.31 -5.87
N LYS A 35 17.53 14.20 -5.51
CA LYS A 35 17.17 15.58 -5.14
C LYS A 35 16.61 16.35 -6.32
N ALA A 36 15.69 17.28 -6.04
CA ALA A 36 15.11 18.15 -7.05
C ALA A 36 16.19 18.78 -7.96
N GLY A 37 15.96 18.71 -9.28
CA GLY A 37 16.90 19.21 -10.30
C GLY A 37 18.17 18.38 -10.49
N ALA A 38 18.32 17.23 -9.82
CA ALA A 38 19.45 16.35 -10.05
C ALA A 38 19.32 15.57 -11.38
N LEU A 39 18.11 15.19 -11.79
CA LEU A 39 17.85 14.59 -13.10
C LEU A 39 16.91 15.49 -13.92
N ASP A 40 17.05 15.42 -15.23
CA ASP A 40 16.07 16.00 -16.17
C ASP A 40 14.86 15.06 -16.33
N ALA A 41 13.82 15.54 -17.01
CA ALA A 41 12.58 14.81 -17.19
C ALA A 41 12.77 13.52 -18.02
N GLU A 42 13.58 13.58 -19.07
CA GLU A 42 13.87 12.43 -19.94
C GLU A 42 14.57 11.31 -19.14
N SER A 43 15.59 11.64 -18.35
CA SER A 43 16.25 10.68 -17.47
C SER A 43 15.29 10.08 -16.44
N LEU A 44 14.34 10.87 -15.92
CA LEU A 44 13.35 10.38 -14.95
C LEU A 44 12.32 9.44 -15.60
N ASP A 45 11.91 9.72 -16.82
CA ASP A 45 10.99 8.87 -17.60
C ASP A 45 11.66 7.52 -17.94
N ASP A 46 12.97 7.51 -18.17
CA ASP A 46 13.75 6.30 -18.47
C ASP A 46 14.17 5.50 -17.21
N MET A 47 14.02 6.05 -16.00
CA MET A 47 14.40 5.38 -14.74
C MET A 47 13.84 3.96 -14.59
N PRO A 48 12.55 3.67 -14.89
CA PRO A 48 12.01 2.31 -14.74
C PRO A 48 12.72 1.26 -15.59
N LEU A 49 13.28 1.66 -16.74
CA LEU A 49 13.90 0.77 -17.71
C LEU A 49 15.42 0.74 -17.57
N ASP A 50 16.06 1.86 -17.18
CA ASP A 50 17.51 2.02 -17.29
C ASP A 50 18.20 2.70 -16.09
N PHE A 51 17.61 2.59 -14.88
CA PHE A 51 18.17 3.25 -13.69
C PHE A 51 19.65 2.94 -13.41
N GLN A 52 20.17 1.78 -13.84
CA GLN A 52 21.56 1.39 -13.61
C GLN A 52 22.56 2.22 -14.43
N ASN A 53 22.15 2.73 -15.59
CA ASN A 53 22.96 3.62 -16.42
C ASN A 53 22.68 5.11 -16.11
N ILE A 54 21.50 5.43 -15.58
CA ILE A 54 21.13 6.79 -15.19
C ILE A 54 21.76 7.20 -13.85
N LEU A 55 21.72 6.32 -12.85
CA LEU A 55 22.28 6.59 -11.52
C LEU A 55 23.80 6.43 -11.51
N PRO A 56 24.51 7.11 -10.58
CA PRO A 56 25.91 6.77 -10.30
C PRO A 56 26.07 5.27 -10.00
N PRO A 57 27.23 4.66 -10.31
CA PRO A 57 27.48 3.27 -9.92
C PRO A 57 27.34 3.09 -8.40
N LEU A 58 26.29 2.38 -7.97
CA LEU A 58 26.03 2.09 -6.56
C LEU A 58 26.42 0.65 -6.21
N PRO A 59 27.00 0.39 -5.03
CA PRO A 59 27.30 -0.95 -4.56
C PRO A 59 26.03 -1.66 -4.03
N TYR A 60 25.10 -1.97 -4.94
CA TYR A 60 23.79 -2.56 -4.61
C TYR A 60 23.86 -3.85 -3.78
N GLN A 61 24.96 -4.59 -3.91
CA GLN A 61 25.18 -5.87 -3.27
C GLN A 61 25.70 -5.76 -1.83
N GLU A 62 26.13 -4.58 -1.39
CA GLU A 62 26.61 -4.38 -0.03
C GLU A 62 25.45 -4.17 0.94
N GLU A 63 25.53 -4.79 2.12
CA GLU A 63 24.52 -4.66 3.18
C GLU A 63 24.79 -3.49 4.15
N THR A 64 25.89 -2.78 3.96
CA THR A 64 26.35 -1.66 4.81
C THR A 64 25.49 -0.39 4.70
N TRP A 65 24.58 -0.34 3.74
CA TRP A 65 23.71 0.81 3.47
C TRP A 65 22.33 0.35 3.01
N ASN A 66 21.32 1.16 3.27
CA ASN A 66 19.96 0.96 2.77
C ASN A 66 19.36 2.23 2.15
N SER A 67 20.03 3.38 2.27
CA SER A 67 19.58 4.65 1.69
C SER A 67 20.71 5.35 0.93
N ALA A 68 20.38 5.92 -0.23
CA ALA A 68 21.27 6.78 -1.00
C ALA A 68 20.59 8.09 -1.37
N CYS A 69 21.31 9.20 -1.22
CA CYS A 69 20.92 10.52 -1.69
C CYS A 69 21.73 10.89 -2.93
N ILE A 70 21.05 11.13 -4.04
CA ILE A 70 21.64 11.48 -5.34
C ILE A 70 21.46 12.97 -5.59
N THR A 71 22.56 13.66 -5.86
CA THR A 71 22.59 15.10 -6.14
C THR A 71 23.34 15.35 -7.44
N ARG A 72 23.11 16.51 -8.09
CA ARG A 72 23.93 16.94 -9.22
C ARG A 72 24.94 17.96 -8.78
N ASN A 73 26.20 17.67 -9.04
CA ASN A 73 27.30 18.58 -8.78
C ASN A 73 27.16 19.85 -9.66
N PRO A 74 27.13 21.06 -9.08
CA PRO A 74 26.92 22.28 -9.87
C PRO A 74 28.09 22.60 -10.80
N SER A 75 29.29 22.13 -10.47
CA SER A 75 30.52 22.41 -11.24
C SER A 75 30.78 21.38 -12.33
N SER A 76 30.81 20.09 -11.97
CA SER A 76 31.10 19.02 -12.95
C SER A 76 29.87 18.58 -13.74
N ARG A 77 28.67 18.94 -13.28
CA ARG A 77 27.37 18.44 -13.77
C ARG A 77 27.18 16.93 -13.62
N GLN A 78 28.10 16.22 -12.97
CA GLN A 78 27.96 14.79 -12.68
C GLN A 78 27.03 14.55 -11.50
N LEU A 79 26.53 13.32 -11.41
CA LEU A 79 25.73 12.87 -10.28
C LEU A 79 26.64 12.35 -9.16
N ASP A 80 26.41 12.81 -7.95
CA ASP A 80 27.09 12.38 -6.74
C ASP A 80 26.12 11.60 -5.85
N ALA A 81 26.59 10.47 -5.29
CA ALA A 81 25.80 9.62 -4.40
C ALA A 81 26.38 9.65 -2.97
N THR A 82 25.51 9.89 -1.98
CA THR A 82 25.85 9.76 -0.56
C THR A 82 25.09 8.58 0.03
N LEU A 83 25.82 7.56 0.50
CA LEU A 83 25.25 6.35 1.07
C LEU A 83 25.10 6.46 2.59
N SER A 84 24.06 5.85 3.13
CA SER A 84 23.83 5.77 4.57
C SER A 84 23.05 4.50 4.97
N SER A 85 23.20 4.13 6.24
CA SER A 85 22.34 3.16 6.91
C SER A 85 21.32 3.93 7.74
N ALA A 86 20.12 4.08 7.20
CA ALA A 86 19.01 4.76 7.84
C ALA A 86 18.20 3.77 8.70
N ASP A 87 17.81 4.22 9.90
CA ASP A 87 16.79 3.54 10.70
C ASP A 87 15.42 4.01 10.20
N LEU A 88 14.74 3.14 9.46
CA LEU A 88 13.51 3.50 8.76
C LEU A 88 12.28 3.05 9.58
N PRO A 89 11.24 3.90 9.75
CA PRO A 89 10.03 3.59 10.50
C PRO A 89 9.42 2.22 10.18
N SER A 90 9.07 1.43 11.20
CA SER A 90 8.37 0.15 11.05
C SER A 90 6.94 0.27 11.58
N VAL A 91 6.07 -0.64 11.15
CA VAL A 91 4.85 -0.96 11.91
C VAL A 91 5.29 -1.54 13.25
N GLU A 92 4.73 -1.02 14.34
CA GLU A 92 5.06 -1.38 15.72
C GLU A 92 4.00 -2.29 16.32
N THR A 93 2.75 -2.22 15.84
CA THR A 93 1.63 -3.03 16.32
C THR A 93 1.68 -4.45 15.75
N ILE A 94 2.67 -5.24 16.17
CA ILE A 94 2.90 -6.61 15.71
C ILE A 94 2.25 -7.59 16.68
N TRP A 95 1.02 -8.01 16.37
CA TRP A 95 0.21 -8.87 17.24
C TRP A 95 -0.10 -10.26 16.67
N HIS A 96 0.06 -10.43 15.35
CA HIS A 96 -0.22 -11.70 14.68
C HIS A 96 1.10 -12.48 14.54
N PRO A 97 1.15 -13.78 14.85
CA PRO A 97 2.41 -14.53 14.90
C PRO A 97 3.02 -14.81 13.52
N ARG A 98 2.21 -14.75 12.45
CA ARG A 98 2.66 -15.00 11.08
C ARG A 98 3.36 -13.77 10.51
N MET A 99 4.61 -13.96 10.10
CA MET A 99 5.45 -13.01 9.40
C MET A 99 5.69 -13.54 7.97
N ILE A 100 5.41 -12.72 6.96
CA ILE A 100 5.54 -13.07 5.55
C ILE A 100 6.57 -12.14 4.92
N ASP A 101 7.60 -12.71 4.29
CA ASP A 101 8.54 -11.91 3.50
C ASP A 101 7.82 -11.36 2.27
N HIS A 102 7.94 -10.06 2.00
CA HIS A 102 7.35 -9.45 0.82
C HIS A 102 7.76 -10.13 -0.50
N LEU A 103 8.94 -10.78 -0.54
CA LEU A 103 9.39 -11.53 -1.72
C LEU A 103 8.60 -12.83 -1.96
N ASP A 104 7.95 -13.36 -0.93
CA ASP A 104 7.10 -14.54 -1.02
C ASP A 104 5.69 -14.20 -1.52
N ILE A 105 5.39 -12.92 -1.72
CA ILE A 105 4.09 -12.44 -2.21
C ILE A 105 4.17 -12.28 -3.73
N GLU A 106 3.21 -12.88 -4.44
CA GLU A 106 3.02 -12.70 -5.87
C GLU A 106 1.81 -11.78 -6.09
N ARG A 107 2.06 -10.58 -6.60
CA ARG A 107 1.01 -9.61 -6.94
C ARG A 107 0.22 -10.13 -8.14
N THR A 108 -1.10 -10.21 -8.00
CA THR A 108 -2.02 -10.61 -9.08
C THR A 108 -2.76 -9.42 -9.68
N GLU A 109 -3.01 -8.37 -8.88
CA GLU A 109 -3.72 -7.17 -9.34
C GLU A 109 -3.35 -5.95 -8.48
N TYR A 110 -3.22 -4.77 -9.08
CA TYR A 110 -3.14 -3.51 -8.36
C TYR A 110 -4.53 -2.96 -8.06
N LEU A 111 -4.82 -2.67 -6.79
CA LEU A 111 -6.12 -2.15 -6.36
C LEU A 111 -6.03 -0.67 -5.96
N ALA A 112 -4.96 -0.31 -5.25
CA ALA A 112 -4.64 1.07 -4.89
C ALA A 112 -3.13 1.22 -4.67
N LEU A 113 -2.69 2.44 -4.37
CA LEU A 113 -1.28 2.77 -4.18
C LEU A 113 -0.56 1.86 -3.17
N LEU A 114 -1.23 1.51 -2.07
CA LEU A 114 -0.72 0.67 -0.99
C LEU A 114 -1.39 -0.70 -0.93
N THR A 115 -2.31 -1.00 -1.86
CA THR A 115 -3.19 -2.16 -1.78
C THR A 115 -3.13 -2.96 -3.07
N GLN A 116 -2.92 -4.26 -2.94
CA GLN A 116 -2.86 -5.17 -4.08
C GLN A 116 -3.53 -6.50 -3.75
N GLU A 117 -4.12 -7.13 -4.77
CA GLU A 117 -4.42 -8.55 -4.70
C GLU A 117 -3.13 -9.35 -4.85
N CYS A 118 -3.00 -10.43 -4.09
CA CYS A 118 -1.84 -11.29 -4.18
C CYS A 118 -2.13 -12.75 -3.85
N LYS A 119 -1.12 -13.58 -4.13
CA LYS A 119 -1.01 -14.99 -3.72
C LYS A 119 0.26 -15.17 -2.91
N TRP A 120 0.24 -16.16 -2.02
CA TRP A 120 1.45 -16.58 -1.31
C TRP A 120 2.15 -17.68 -2.08
N LYS A 121 3.41 -17.46 -2.48
CA LYS A 121 4.18 -18.43 -3.30
C LYS A 121 4.41 -19.78 -2.61
N ALA A 122 4.40 -19.81 -1.28
CA ALA A 122 4.69 -21.01 -0.51
C ALA A 122 3.52 -22.01 -0.46
N ASP A 123 2.29 -21.58 -0.77
CA ASP A 123 1.11 -22.45 -0.73
C ASP A 123 0.93 -23.20 -2.07
N SER A 124 0.64 -24.49 -1.99
CA SER A 124 0.39 -25.34 -3.16
C SER A 124 -0.98 -25.08 -3.82
N ALA A 125 -1.88 -24.38 -3.13
CA ALA A 125 -3.17 -23.93 -3.63
C ALA A 125 -3.45 -22.53 -3.08
N PRO A 126 -2.74 -21.50 -3.56
CA PRO A 126 -2.74 -20.20 -2.91
C PRO A 126 -4.09 -19.51 -3.11
N GLU A 127 -4.81 -19.32 -2.01
CA GLU A 127 -5.97 -18.45 -1.96
C GLU A 127 -5.54 -17.01 -2.28
N ARG A 128 -6.43 -16.27 -2.96
CA ARG A 128 -6.21 -14.84 -3.20
C ARG A 128 -6.34 -14.11 -1.87
N MET A 129 -5.44 -13.17 -1.62
CA MET A 129 -5.40 -12.35 -0.43
C MET A 129 -5.27 -10.88 -0.82
N ILE A 130 -5.52 -9.99 0.12
CA ILE A 130 -5.28 -8.56 -0.04
C ILE A 130 -4.04 -8.19 0.77
N ALA A 131 -3.02 -7.70 0.09
CA ALA A 131 -1.84 -7.13 0.71
C ALA A 131 -1.99 -5.62 0.81
N LYS A 132 -1.85 -5.09 2.03
CA LYS A 132 -1.70 -3.66 2.28
C LYS A 132 -0.29 -3.39 2.80
N MET A 133 0.52 -2.63 2.07
CA MET A 133 1.90 -2.37 2.46
C MET A 133 2.39 -0.98 2.03
N ALA A 134 3.19 -0.38 2.90
CA ALA A 134 3.93 0.83 2.61
C ALA A 134 4.97 0.55 1.52
N ARG A 135 5.04 1.45 0.55
CA ARG A 135 6.15 1.54 -0.38
C ARG A 135 7.28 2.28 0.34
N PHE A 136 6.99 3.46 0.85
CA PHE A 136 7.97 4.34 1.48
C PHE A 136 7.73 4.56 2.97
N HIS A 137 8.77 5.03 3.66
CA HIS A 137 8.74 5.16 5.11
C HIS A 137 7.69 6.16 5.63
N TRP A 138 7.31 7.17 4.85
CA TRP A 138 6.26 8.12 5.23
C TRP A 138 4.85 7.52 5.19
N GLU A 139 4.66 6.38 4.53
CA GLU A 139 3.36 5.71 4.41
C GLU A 139 3.11 4.74 5.58
N ILE A 140 4.15 4.41 6.36
CA ILE A 140 4.08 3.47 7.49
C ILE A 140 3.05 3.90 8.54
N GLN A 141 2.86 5.21 8.74
CA GLN A 141 1.87 5.73 9.68
C GLN A 141 0.43 5.31 9.33
N TYR A 142 0.10 5.20 8.04
CA TYR A 142 -1.23 4.77 7.59
C TYR A 142 -1.41 3.27 7.83
N ILE A 143 -0.38 2.48 7.50
CA ILE A 143 -0.36 1.04 7.76
C ILE A 143 -0.46 0.73 9.26
N GLU A 144 0.28 1.46 10.11
CA GLU A 144 0.25 1.32 11.56
C GLU A 144 -1.14 1.64 12.14
N ALA A 145 -1.76 2.75 11.69
CA ALA A 145 -3.11 3.12 12.11
C ALA A 145 -4.13 2.03 11.77
N GLU A 146 -4.10 1.53 10.54
CA GLU A 146 -5.02 0.48 10.10
C GLU A 146 -4.74 -0.87 10.79
N THR A 147 -3.47 -1.23 11.00
CA THR A 147 -3.07 -2.46 11.71
C THR A 147 -3.61 -2.51 13.13
N ARG A 148 -3.60 -1.38 13.85
CA ARG A 148 -4.21 -1.27 15.20
C ARG A 148 -5.71 -1.54 15.17
N MET A 149 -6.39 -1.06 14.13
CA MET A 149 -7.83 -1.29 14.00
C MET A 149 -8.13 -2.76 13.74
N TYR A 150 -7.37 -3.43 12.87
CA TYR A 150 -7.52 -4.88 12.69
C TYR A 150 -7.26 -5.66 13.98
N GLN A 151 -6.31 -5.23 14.82
CA GLN A 151 -6.10 -5.83 16.14
C GLN A 151 -7.35 -5.73 17.03
N VAL A 152 -7.98 -4.56 17.07
CA VAL A 152 -9.20 -4.32 17.86
C VAL A 152 -10.36 -5.15 17.35
N LEU A 153 -10.46 -5.33 16.04
CA LEU A 153 -11.58 -5.98 15.34
C LEU A 153 -11.43 -7.51 15.22
N GLU A 154 -10.27 -8.06 15.58
CA GLU A 154 -9.97 -9.48 15.47
C GLU A 154 -11.05 -10.35 16.15
N GLY A 155 -11.57 -11.32 15.41
CA GLY A 155 -12.61 -12.24 15.89
C GLY A 155 -14.01 -11.66 16.06
N ARG A 156 -14.26 -10.39 15.67
CA ARG A 156 -15.58 -9.74 15.85
C ARG A 156 -16.52 -9.83 14.64
N GLY A 157 -16.02 -10.28 13.49
CA GLY A 157 -16.82 -10.37 12.24
C GLY A 157 -17.22 -9.01 11.67
N ILE A 158 -16.48 -7.94 11.98
CA ILE A 158 -16.70 -6.58 11.47
C ILE A 158 -15.75 -6.27 10.32
N ALA A 159 -14.57 -6.87 10.28
CA ALA A 159 -13.56 -6.66 9.26
C ALA A 159 -13.13 -8.00 8.63
N PRO A 160 -12.50 -7.98 7.44
CA PRO A 160 -11.83 -9.16 6.92
C PRO A 160 -10.80 -9.72 7.90
N LYS A 161 -10.65 -11.04 7.91
CA LYS A 161 -9.65 -11.75 8.70
C LYS A 161 -8.24 -11.27 8.38
N PHE A 162 -7.50 -10.94 9.42
CA PHE A 162 -6.07 -10.66 9.33
C PHE A 162 -5.28 -11.97 9.20
N LEU A 163 -4.36 -12.06 8.24
CA LEU A 163 -3.64 -13.28 7.93
C LEU A 163 -2.17 -13.24 8.37
N GLY A 164 -1.60 -12.06 8.54
CA GLY A 164 -0.23 -11.89 9.02
C GLY A 164 0.42 -10.57 8.62
N HIS A 165 1.59 -10.33 9.17
CA HIS A 165 2.39 -9.14 8.91
C HIS A 165 3.33 -9.35 7.73
N ILE A 166 3.52 -8.32 6.92
CA ILE A 166 4.43 -8.32 5.77
C ILE A 166 5.70 -7.57 6.18
N HIS A 167 6.86 -8.19 5.93
CA HIS A 167 8.15 -7.57 6.21
C HIS A 167 9.09 -7.54 5.01
N GLU A 168 9.99 -6.57 5.02
CA GLU A 168 11.19 -6.51 4.18
C GLU A 168 12.41 -6.66 5.10
N ALA A 169 13.20 -7.73 4.95
CA ALA A 169 14.41 -7.95 5.77
C ALA A 169 14.21 -7.73 7.30
N GLY A 170 13.05 -8.14 7.85
CA GLY A 170 12.69 -8.00 9.26
C GLY A 170 11.94 -6.72 9.64
N ARG A 171 12.00 -5.66 8.82
CA ARG A 171 11.21 -4.43 9.03
C ARG A 171 9.77 -4.66 8.56
N VAL A 172 8.79 -4.40 9.43
CA VAL A 172 7.38 -4.61 9.12
C VAL A 172 6.84 -3.40 8.35
N ILE A 173 6.32 -3.66 7.15
CA ILE A 173 5.88 -2.62 6.22
C ILE A 173 4.40 -2.75 5.85
N GLY A 174 3.72 -3.81 6.27
CA GLY A 174 2.38 -4.11 5.80
C GLY A 174 1.74 -5.30 6.50
N PHE A 175 0.60 -5.71 5.97
CA PHE A 175 -0.14 -6.88 6.42
C PHE A 175 -0.97 -7.52 5.30
N LEU A 176 -1.37 -8.76 5.53
CA LEU A 176 -2.25 -9.54 4.67
C LEU A 176 -3.63 -9.68 5.30
N LEU A 177 -4.65 -9.60 4.45
CA LEU A 177 -6.05 -9.86 4.79
C LEU A 177 -6.61 -10.98 3.89
N GLU A 178 -7.66 -11.65 4.35
CA GLU A 178 -8.48 -12.47 3.46
C GLU A 178 -9.01 -11.61 2.30
N LYS A 179 -9.04 -12.16 1.10
CA LYS A 179 -9.93 -11.63 0.06
C LYS A 179 -11.31 -12.15 0.34
N VAL A 180 -12.27 -11.25 0.59
CA VAL A 180 -13.67 -11.62 0.81
C VAL A 180 -14.20 -12.33 -0.45
N PRO A 181 -14.50 -13.64 -0.41
CA PRO A 181 -14.92 -14.39 -1.58
C PRO A 181 -16.28 -13.89 -2.07
N ASP A 182 -16.38 -13.62 -3.38
CA ASP A 182 -17.61 -13.16 -4.04
C ASP A 182 -18.25 -11.92 -3.36
N GLY A 183 -17.45 -11.17 -2.60
CA GLY A 183 -17.87 -9.94 -1.95
C GLY A 183 -18.09 -8.85 -2.98
N ARG A 184 -19.19 -8.12 -2.86
CA ARG A 184 -19.46 -6.92 -3.67
C ARG A 184 -19.43 -5.67 -2.81
N ASN A 185 -19.14 -4.54 -3.43
CA ASN A 185 -19.29 -3.24 -2.76
C ASN A 185 -20.76 -3.00 -2.41
N ALA A 186 -20.98 -2.17 -1.39
CA ALA A 186 -22.30 -1.73 -1.02
C ALA A 186 -22.93 -0.87 -2.13
N GLU A 187 -24.24 -0.94 -2.22
CA GLU A 187 -25.08 -0.10 -3.06
C GLU A 187 -26.12 0.62 -2.17
N PRO A 188 -26.81 1.66 -2.68
CA PRO A 188 -27.83 2.36 -1.89
C PRO A 188 -28.92 1.44 -1.29
N ALA A 189 -29.21 0.32 -1.95
CA ALA A 189 -30.17 -0.67 -1.46
C ALA A 189 -29.70 -1.43 -0.20
N ASP A 190 -28.40 -1.39 0.11
CA ASP A 190 -27.80 -2.06 1.26
C ASP A 190 -27.73 -1.18 2.52
N LEU A 191 -28.37 0.00 2.49
CA LEU A 191 -28.27 1.00 3.56
C LEU A 191 -28.52 0.39 4.95
N GLU A 192 -29.61 -0.36 5.11
CA GLU A 192 -29.99 -0.95 6.40
C GLU A 192 -28.91 -1.89 6.97
N ILE A 193 -28.35 -2.77 6.14
CA ILE A 193 -27.31 -3.72 6.58
C ILE A 193 -25.96 -3.03 6.81
N CYS A 194 -25.66 -1.98 6.05
CA CYS A 194 -24.47 -1.15 6.23
C CYS A 194 -24.54 -0.33 7.52
N GLU A 195 -25.69 0.28 7.81
CA GLU A 195 -25.94 0.98 9.09
C GLU A 195 -25.77 0.03 10.27
N ALA A 196 -26.35 -1.18 10.19
CA ALA A 196 -26.22 -2.17 11.26
C ALA A 196 -24.74 -2.55 11.51
N ALA A 197 -23.96 -2.75 10.45
CA ALA A 197 -22.54 -3.05 10.56
C ALA A 197 -21.73 -1.88 11.14
N LEU A 198 -22.01 -0.65 10.69
CA LEU A 198 -21.37 0.55 11.19
C LEU A 198 -21.72 0.82 12.66
N ARG A 199 -22.95 0.55 13.09
CA ARG A 199 -23.35 0.63 14.51
C ARG A 199 -22.62 -0.39 15.38
N ARG A 200 -22.36 -1.60 14.88
CA ARG A 200 -21.51 -2.57 15.60
C ARG A 200 -20.08 -2.06 15.77
N PHE A 201 -19.56 -1.37 14.76
CA PHE A 201 -18.26 -0.71 14.84
C PHE A 201 -18.27 0.46 15.85
N HIS A 202 -19.29 1.31 15.82
CA HIS A 202 -19.48 2.41 16.78
C HIS A 202 -19.60 1.95 18.23
N ALA A 203 -20.25 0.81 18.47
CA ALA A 203 -20.37 0.21 19.79
C ALA A 203 -19.01 -0.16 20.42
N LEU A 204 -17.94 -0.20 19.62
CA LEU A 204 -16.57 -0.40 20.10
C LEU A 204 -15.89 0.90 20.55
N GLY A 205 -16.55 2.06 20.38
CA GLY A 205 -16.01 3.37 20.72
C GLY A 205 -15.18 4.00 19.60
N PHE A 206 -15.52 3.74 18.34
CA PHE A 206 -14.80 4.28 17.17
C PHE A 206 -15.75 4.88 16.15
N VAL A 207 -15.28 5.86 15.38
CA VAL A 207 -15.89 6.32 14.12
C VAL A 207 -14.96 5.95 12.97
N HIS A 208 -15.51 5.63 11.81
CA HIS A 208 -14.70 5.12 10.68
C HIS A 208 -13.98 6.26 9.95
N GLY A 209 -14.64 7.40 9.78
CA GLY A 209 -14.11 8.62 9.17
C GLY A 209 -14.08 8.63 7.64
N ASP A 210 -14.46 7.54 6.97
CA ASP A 210 -14.47 7.43 5.50
C ASP A 210 -15.50 6.40 5.00
N CYS A 211 -16.76 6.55 5.42
CA CYS A 211 -17.85 5.62 5.10
C CYS A 211 -18.34 5.72 3.63
N ASN A 212 -17.46 5.55 2.65
CA ASN A 212 -17.83 5.47 1.24
C ASN A 212 -18.23 4.03 0.86
N LYS A 213 -18.99 3.83 -0.23
CA LYS A 213 -19.52 2.50 -0.62
C LYS A 213 -18.47 1.41 -0.90
N TYR A 214 -17.25 1.80 -1.27
CA TYR A 214 -16.15 0.87 -1.54
C TYR A 214 -15.55 0.31 -0.24
N ASN A 215 -15.81 0.95 0.90
CA ASN A 215 -15.33 0.52 2.21
C ASN A 215 -16.29 -0.45 2.93
N PHE A 216 -17.41 -0.80 2.28
CA PHE A 216 -18.37 -1.79 2.75
C PHE A 216 -18.42 -2.96 1.77
N ILE A 217 -18.02 -4.14 2.23
CA ILE A 217 -18.07 -5.36 1.43
C ILE A 217 -19.20 -6.25 1.92
N ILE A 218 -20.14 -6.52 1.03
CA ILE A 218 -21.30 -7.38 1.27
C ILE A 218 -20.93 -8.82 0.87
N ARG A 219 -20.94 -9.74 1.83
CA ARG A 219 -20.77 -11.18 1.63
C ARG A 219 -22.06 -11.80 1.06
N LEU A 220 -21.92 -12.98 0.44
CA LEU A 220 -23.06 -13.73 -0.10
C LEU A 220 -24.13 -14.12 0.94
N ASP A 221 -23.73 -14.28 2.20
CA ASP A 221 -24.64 -14.56 3.32
C ASP A 221 -25.34 -13.30 3.87
N GLY A 222 -25.10 -12.14 3.25
CA GLY A 222 -25.64 -10.84 3.66
C GLY A 222 -24.86 -10.17 4.80
N GLN A 223 -23.78 -10.78 5.30
CA GLN A 223 -22.92 -10.11 6.27
C GLN A 223 -22.13 -8.98 5.61
N VAL A 224 -22.02 -7.85 6.31
CA VAL A 224 -21.21 -6.72 5.89
C VAL A 224 -19.92 -6.69 6.70
N VAL A 225 -18.80 -6.55 6.00
CA VAL A 225 -17.50 -6.24 6.60
C VAL A 225 -17.00 -4.88 6.12
N LEU A 226 -16.38 -4.13 7.03
CA LEU A 226 -15.79 -2.83 6.78
C LEU A 226 -14.30 -2.99 6.44
N ILE A 227 -13.78 -2.11 5.60
CA ILE A 227 -12.36 -2.05 5.24
C ILE A 227 -11.89 -0.60 5.24
N ASP A 228 -10.56 -0.40 5.20
CA ASP A 228 -9.92 0.92 5.08
C ASP A 228 -10.09 1.81 6.32
N PHE A 229 -9.51 1.34 7.43
CA PHE A 229 -9.64 1.99 8.74
C PHE A 229 -8.56 3.05 9.02
N ASP A 230 -7.86 3.55 8.00
CA ASP A 230 -6.75 4.51 8.15
C ASP A 230 -7.18 5.84 8.79
N LYS A 231 -8.43 6.24 8.57
CA LYS A 231 -9.08 7.44 9.15
C LYS A 231 -9.89 7.17 10.41
N ALA A 232 -9.96 5.91 10.85
CA ALA A 232 -10.73 5.54 12.02
C ALA A 232 -10.15 6.18 13.29
N LYS A 233 -11.04 6.63 14.18
CA LYS A 233 -10.64 7.33 15.41
C LYS A 233 -11.49 6.88 16.57
N THR A 234 -10.87 6.81 17.75
CA THR A 234 -11.62 6.65 19.00
C THR A 234 -12.60 7.80 19.15
N CYS A 235 -13.85 7.48 19.47
CA CYS A 235 -14.92 8.42 19.65
C CYS A 235 -15.80 7.99 20.82
N ALA A 236 -16.05 8.91 21.73
CA ALA A 236 -16.98 8.72 22.85
C ALA A 236 -18.21 9.63 22.72
N ASP A 237 -18.33 10.39 21.62
CA ASP A 237 -19.44 11.30 21.36
C ASP A 237 -20.51 10.61 20.50
N PRO A 238 -21.67 10.27 21.08
CA PRO A 238 -22.76 9.66 20.33
C PRO A 238 -23.27 10.55 19.18
N ALA A 239 -23.15 11.88 19.29
CA ALA A 239 -23.60 12.78 18.23
C ALA A 239 -22.75 12.64 16.96
N LEU A 240 -21.44 12.41 17.11
CA LEU A 240 -20.56 12.17 15.95
C LEU A 240 -20.83 10.81 15.31
N MET A 241 -21.12 9.78 16.11
CA MET A 241 -21.50 8.46 15.60
C MET A 241 -22.83 8.53 14.83
N GLU A 242 -23.85 9.18 15.38
CA GLU A 242 -25.13 9.38 14.68
C GLU A 242 -24.99 10.25 13.43
N ALA A 243 -24.10 11.25 13.45
CA ALA A 243 -23.82 12.04 12.25
C ALA A 243 -23.17 11.20 11.14
N GLU A 244 -22.26 10.28 11.48
CA GLU A 244 -21.66 9.35 10.52
C GLU A 244 -22.71 8.40 9.93
N ILE A 245 -23.62 7.86 10.76
CA ILE A 245 -24.77 7.06 10.29
C ILE A 245 -25.66 7.88 9.36
N ALA A 246 -26.08 9.07 9.77
CA ALA A 246 -26.97 9.92 8.98
C ALA A 246 -26.38 10.34 7.63
N SER A 247 -25.05 10.35 7.51
CA SER A 247 -24.36 10.65 6.24
C SER A 247 -24.34 9.46 5.27
N LEU A 248 -24.57 8.23 5.75
CA LEU A 248 -24.27 6.99 5.01
C LEU A 248 -25.10 6.85 3.74
N GLU A 249 -26.39 7.20 3.75
CA GLU A 249 -27.26 7.15 2.56
C GLU A 249 -26.66 7.96 1.40
N GLY A 250 -26.19 9.18 1.69
CA GLY A 250 -25.54 10.04 0.69
C GLY A 250 -24.20 9.49 0.21
N GLN A 251 -23.42 8.87 1.10
CA GLN A 251 -22.13 8.26 0.75
C GLN A 251 -22.31 7.02 -0.14
N LEU A 252 -23.34 6.21 0.10
CA LEU A 252 -23.63 5.03 -0.71
C LEU A 252 -24.14 5.40 -2.11
N ALA A 253 -24.89 6.51 -2.21
CA ALA A 253 -25.38 7.05 -3.48
C ALA A 253 -24.32 7.82 -4.28
N GLU A 254 -23.11 8.03 -3.73
CA GLU A 254 -22.09 8.83 -4.40
C GLU A 254 -21.56 8.14 -5.68
N THR A 255 -21.50 8.90 -6.78
CA THR A 255 -21.06 8.44 -8.11
C THR A 255 -19.81 9.14 -8.61
N THR A 256 -19.19 10.01 -7.81
CA THR A 256 -18.02 10.82 -8.18
C THR A 256 -16.74 10.00 -8.37
N GLY A 257 -16.77 8.70 -8.05
CA GLY A 257 -15.60 7.80 -8.10
C GLY A 257 -14.63 7.96 -6.92
N ARG A 258 -14.97 8.80 -5.93
CA ARG A 258 -14.21 8.90 -4.68
C ARG A 258 -14.16 7.54 -3.97
N GLY A 259 -12.95 7.08 -3.66
CA GLY A 259 -12.71 5.76 -3.03
C GLY A 259 -12.64 4.58 -4.01
N GLY A 260 -12.96 4.78 -5.30
CA GLY A 260 -13.01 3.71 -6.30
C GLY A 260 -11.68 3.29 -6.93
N GLY A 261 -10.55 3.55 -6.25
CA GLY A 261 -9.15 3.25 -6.63
C GLY A 261 -8.89 2.75 -8.06
N LEU A 262 -8.31 3.60 -8.92
CA LEU A 262 -7.56 3.16 -10.11
C LEU A 262 -6.56 4.24 -10.52
N MET A 263 -5.30 4.08 -10.10
CA MET A 263 -4.17 4.57 -10.89
C MET A 263 -3.72 3.37 -11.74
N SER A 264 -4.10 3.36 -13.01
CA SER A 264 -3.48 2.48 -14.00
C SER A 264 -2.03 2.95 -14.16
N PHE A 265 -1.09 2.30 -13.47
CA PHE A 265 0.28 2.26 -13.96
C PHE A 265 0.27 1.22 -15.09
N ASP A 266 0.34 1.70 -16.33
CA ASP A 266 0.67 0.85 -17.48
C ASP A 266 2.07 0.28 -17.20
N GLU A 267 2.14 -0.94 -16.70
CA GLU A 267 3.31 -1.79 -16.92
C GLU A 267 3.26 -2.14 -18.41
N GLY A 268 4.20 -1.59 -19.18
CA GLY A 268 4.30 -1.80 -20.62
C GLY A 268 4.26 -3.28 -20.97
N ASP A 269 3.17 -3.69 -21.62
CA ASP A 269 2.99 -5.00 -22.23
C ASP A 269 3.84 -5.05 -23.51
N SER A 270 5.16 -5.26 -23.36
CA SER A 270 5.99 -5.72 -24.46
C SER A 270 5.89 -7.23 -24.50
N ASP A 271 4.96 -7.76 -25.29
CA ASP A 271 5.12 -9.01 -26.05
C ASP A 271 3.88 -9.30 -26.90
N ARG A 272 3.85 -8.69 -28.09
CA ARG A 272 3.21 -9.29 -29.29
C ARG A 272 4.03 -8.93 -30.52
N GLU A 273 5.11 -9.67 -30.75
CA GLU A 273 5.62 -9.80 -32.11
C GLU A 273 4.57 -10.54 -32.94
N SER A 274 4.09 -9.85 -33.96
CA SER A 274 3.24 -10.35 -35.03
C SER A 274 4.03 -11.31 -35.92
N GLU A 275 3.62 -12.58 -35.95
CA GLU A 275 3.86 -13.45 -37.09
C GLU A 275 2.97 -13.00 -38.27
N GLU A 276 3.59 -12.40 -39.29
CA GLU A 276 3.23 -12.55 -40.71
C GLU A 276 4.50 -12.50 -41.57
#